data_AF-A0AAN8KKG0-F1
#
_entry.id   AF-A0AAN8KKG0-F1
#
_cell.length_a   1.000
_cell.length_b   1.000
_cell.length_c   1.000
_cell.angle_alpha   90.00
_cell.angle_beta   90.00
_cell.angle_gamma   90.00
#
_symmetry.space_group_name_H-M   'P 1'
#
loop_
_entity.id
_entity.type
_entity.pdbx_description
1 polymer ?
#
loop_
_entity_poly.entity_id
_entity_poly.type
_entity_poly.pdbx_seq_one_letter_code
_entity_poly.pdbx_strand_id
1 'polypeptide(L)'
;MIFEDEIQMNEYVKMMTDMIVLCATLAISLSFWIISITASTYYGTLQPVSPWRWLFSILVPLMLTTRALKRRSLDHSGALGALLVGFILTMANMSFFSALLAFFITSSKLTRWKQEVKKKLDSDYKEGGQRNWVQVFCNGGVPTELALLYMIEVGPGEMPVDFGKQYSASWMCLSLLGALACSTGDTWASEVGPVLSQTKPRLITSWREVPTGTNGGVTPVGLLASFLGGLAVGVAYYTSQILLVRDLHLADPQWPIVVYGAMAGLVGSMLDSVLGAHWQYSGYDASVGKVVNYESVTTKRICGKPILDNNGVNLFSSIITTSSCLLHDCGNKDKEKMSSGKALQSMYTHLNQQPPTPSLAKRKKIQEKSEIRSPTDNVMSPCTRQLMRKAIKDIPSSPRPRREEKENSK
;
A
#
# COMPACT_ATOMS: atom_id res chain seq x y z
N MET A 1 -3.99 -2.44 -53.70
CA MET A 1 -4.97 -3.56 -53.72
C MET A 1 -4.62 -4.65 -52.71
N ILE A 2 -3.81 -5.68 -53.01
CA ILE A 2 -3.58 -6.80 -52.04
C ILE A 2 -3.04 -6.34 -50.67
N PHE A 3 -2.12 -5.36 -50.65
CA PHE A 3 -1.58 -4.81 -49.40
C PHE A 3 -2.58 -3.94 -48.62
N GLU A 4 -3.49 -3.24 -49.30
CA GLU A 4 -4.56 -2.46 -48.66
C GLU A 4 -5.64 -3.38 -48.09
N ASP A 5 -5.98 -4.46 -48.81
CA ASP A 5 -6.92 -5.48 -48.35
C ASP A 5 -6.40 -6.24 -47.12
N GLU A 6 -5.10 -6.57 -47.05
CA GLU A 6 -4.49 -7.19 -45.85
C GLU A 6 -4.50 -6.24 -44.64
N ILE A 7 -4.20 -4.95 -44.83
CA ILE A 7 -4.25 -3.95 -43.77
C ILE A 7 -5.68 -3.81 -43.26
N GLN A 8 -6.64 -3.68 -44.18
CA GLN A 8 -8.05 -3.51 -43.85
C GLN A 8 -8.63 -4.74 -43.15
N MET A 9 -8.24 -5.95 -43.58
CA MET A 9 -8.64 -7.20 -42.92
C MET A 9 -8.03 -7.32 -41.51
N ASN A 10 -6.77 -6.93 -41.32
CA ASN A 10 -6.15 -6.91 -39.99
C ASN A 10 -6.80 -5.87 -39.05
N GLU A 11 -7.17 -4.70 -39.56
CA GLU A 11 -7.92 -3.71 -38.79
C GLU A 11 -9.32 -4.22 -38.43
N TYR A 12 -10.01 -4.88 -39.36
CA TYR A 12 -11.33 -5.46 -39.12
C TYR A 12 -11.28 -6.61 -38.11
N VAL A 13 -10.32 -7.52 -38.22
CA VAL A 13 -10.10 -8.61 -37.25
C VAL A 13 -9.76 -8.04 -35.87
N LYS A 14 -8.96 -6.99 -35.80
CA LYS A 14 -8.64 -6.31 -34.54
C LYS A 14 -9.87 -5.65 -33.93
N MET A 15 -10.69 -4.95 -34.72
CA MET A 15 -11.94 -4.34 -34.26
C MET A 15 -12.94 -5.40 -33.76
N MET A 16 -13.12 -6.50 -34.50
CA MET A 16 -13.97 -7.61 -34.05
C MET A 16 -13.46 -8.23 -32.76
N THR A 17 -12.15 -8.45 -32.64
CA THR A 17 -11.55 -8.98 -31.42
C THR A 17 -11.78 -8.04 -30.24
N ASP A 18 -11.53 -6.74 -30.42
CA ASP A 18 -11.75 -5.71 -29.39
C ASP A 18 -13.23 -5.67 -28.96
N MET A 19 -14.17 -5.80 -29.91
CA MET A 19 -15.61 -5.87 -29.63
C MET A 19 -16.00 -7.13 -28.86
N ILE A 20 -15.48 -8.30 -29.26
CA ILE A 20 -15.74 -9.57 -28.56
C ILE A 20 -15.20 -9.50 -27.12
N VAL A 21 -13.98 -8.99 -26.93
CA VAL A 21 -13.39 -8.81 -25.59
C VAL A 21 -14.22 -7.85 -24.75
N LEU A 22 -14.69 -6.74 -25.33
CA LEU A 22 -15.56 -5.79 -24.61
C LEU A 22 -16.89 -6.43 -24.21
N CYS A 23 -17.56 -7.14 -25.11
CA CYS A 23 -18.82 -7.83 -24.81
C CYS A 23 -18.63 -8.92 -23.75
N ALA A 24 -17.56 -9.72 -23.85
CA ALA A 24 -17.26 -10.77 -22.87
C ALA A 24 -16.95 -10.17 -21.49
N THR A 25 -16.14 -9.11 -21.42
CA THR A 25 -15.81 -8.44 -20.14
C THR A 25 -17.03 -7.78 -19.51
N LEU A 26 -17.91 -7.17 -20.30
CA LEU A 26 -19.21 -6.65 -19.83
C LEU A 26 -20.09 -7.77 -19.26
N ALA A 27 -20.21 -8.90 -19.96
CA ALA A 27 -21.01 -10.04 -19.49
C ALA A 27 -20.47 -10.63 -18.17
N ILE A 28 -19.15 -10.83 -18.07
CA ILE A 28 -18.49 -11.32 -16.86
C ILE A 28 -18.68 -10.34 -15.70
N SER A 29 -18.47 -9.05 -15.95
CA SER A 29 -18.65 -7.98 -14.97
C SER A 29 -20.09 -7.94 -14.42
N LEU A 30 -21.09 -7.99 -15.30
CA LEU A 30 -22.50 -8.03 -14.91
C LEU A 30 -22.83 -9.29 -14.12
N SER A 31 -22.28 -10.44 -14.50
CA SER A 31 -22.46 -11.71 -13.78
C SER A 31 -21.90 -11.62 -12.36
N PHE A 32 -20.68 -11.12 -12.18
CA PHE A 32 -20.10 -10.91 -10.84
C PHE A 32 -20.88 -9.91 -10.00
N TRP A 33 -21.41 -8.85 -10.62
CA TRP A 33 -22.27 -7.90 -9.93
C TRP A 33 -23.58 -8.54 -9.44
N ILE A 34 -24.25 -9.33 -10.29
CA ILE A 34 -25.46 -10.07 -9.90
C ILE A 34 -25.17 -11.03 -8.74
N ILE A 35 -24.05 -11.75 -8.80
CA ILE A 35 -23.61 -12.64 -7.70
C ILE A 35 -23.35 -11.82 -6.43
N SER A 36 -22.67 -10.67 -6.53
CA SER A 36 -22.39 -9.79 -5.39
C SER A 36 -23.66 -9.23 -4.76
N ILE A 37 -24.67 -8.84 -5.54
CA ILE A 37 -25.99 -8.42 -5.04
C ILE A 37 -26.72 -9.58 -4.38
N THR A 38 -26.67 -10.77 -4.98
CA THR A 38 -27.34 -11.95 -4.44
C THR A 38 -26.74 -12.34 -3.09
N ALA A 39 -25.40 -12.34 -3.00
CA ALA A 39 -24.68 -12.58 -1.76
C ALA A 39 -24.96 -11.49 -0.72
N SER A 40 -25.01 -10.22 -1.12
CA SER A 40 -25.39 -9.10 -0.24
C SER A 40 -26.79 -9.29 0.35
N THR A 41 -27.76 -9.67 -0.49
CA THR A 41 -29.14 -9.94 -0.08
C THR A 41 -29.23 -11.13 0.87
N TYR A 42 -28.40 -12.16 0.67
CA TYR A 42 -28.42 -13.38 1.48
C TYR A 42 -27.70 -13.22 2.83
N TYR A 43 -26.50 -12.62 2.84
CA TYR A 43 -25.67 -12.48 4.05
C TYR A 43 -25.90 -11.16 4.80
N GLY A 44 -26.53 -10.15 4.17
CA GLY A 44 -26.92 -8.88 4.79
C GLY A 44 -25.76 -7.94 5.20
N THR A 45 -24.52 -8.43 5.23
CA THR A 45 -23.34 -7.69 5.72
C THR A 45 -22.40 -7.22 4.62
N LEU A 46 -22.53 -7.74 3.39
CA LEU A 46 -21.65 -7.41 2.28
C LEU A 46 -22.18 -6.20 1.52
N GLN A 47 -21.36 -5.16 1.39
CA GLN A 47 -21.65 -4.03 0.50
C GLN A 47 -21.44 -4.48 -0.96
N PRO A 48 -22.46 -4.40 -1.83
CA PRO A 48 -22.34 -4.86 -3.21
C PRO A 48 -21.38 -3.95 -3.98
N VAL A 49 -20.40 -4.55 -4.65
CA VAL A 49 -19.44 -3.80 -5.46
C VAL A 49 -20.12 -3.34 -6.73
N SER A 50 -19.99 -2.06 -7.07
CA SER A 50 -20.63 -1.50 -8.25
C SER A 50 -20.22 -2.22 -9.56
N PRO A 51 -21.12 -2.36 -10.55
CA PRO A 51 -20.82 -3.07 -11.79
C PRO A 51 -19.75 -2.37 -12.64
N TRP A 52 -19.64 -1.05 -12.59
CA TRP A 52 -18.56 -0.35 -13.28
C TRP A 52 -17.18 -0.70 -12.70
N ARG A 53 -17.04 -0.88 -11.39
CA ARG A 53 -15.77 -1.28 -10.78
C ARG A 53 -15.33 -2.67 -11.23
N TRP A 54 -16.25 -3.63 -11.30
CA TRP A 54 -15.98 -4.96 -11.89
C TRP A 54 -15.52 -4.86 -13.35
N LEU A 55 -16.17 -3.99 -14.14
CA LEU A 55 -15.79 -3.79 -15.53
C LEU A 55 -14.37 -3.21 -15.64
N PHE A 56 -14.08 -2.13 -14.89
CA PHE A 56 -12.78 -1.48 -14.92
C PHE A 56 -11.65 -2.38 -14.41
N SER A 57 -11.89 -3.18 -13.36
CA SER A 57 -10.87 -4.08 -12.80
C SER A 57 -10.51 -5.25 -13.71
N ILE A 58 -11.39 -5.65 -14.62
CA ILE A 58 -11.10 -6.68 -15.63
C ILE A 58 -10.54 -6.02 -16.89
N LEU A 59 -11.25 -5.03 -17.43
CA LEU A 59 -10.95 -4.44 -18.75
C LEU A 59 -9.62 -3.69 -18.75
N VAL A 60 -9.36 -2.84 -17.75
CA VAL A 60 -8.17 -1.97 -17.77
C VAL A 60 -6.88 -2.78 -17.61
N PRO A 61 -6.73 -3.67 -16.61
CA PRO A 61 -5.56 -4.53 -16.53
C PRO A 61 -5.38 -5.38 -17.78
N LEU A 62 -6.45 -5.95 -18.35
CA LEU A 62 -6.37 -6.74 -19.59
C LEU A 62 -5.85 -5.95 -20.78
N MET A 63 -6.35 -4.73 -20.98
CA MET A 63 -5.86 -3.85 -22.04
C MET A 63 -4.40 -3.47 -21.83
N LEU A 64 -3.98 -3.20 -20.58
CA LEU A 64 -2.61 -2.81 -20.26
C LEU A 64 -1.62 -3.96 -20.41
N THR A 65 -1.94 -5.15 -19.93
CA THR A 65 -1.07 -6.33 -20.05
C THR A 65 -0.94 -6.78 -21.50
N THR A 66 -2.03 -6.73 -22.28
CA THR A 66 -1.99 -6.98 -23.72
C THR A 66 -1.07 -5.99 -24.44
N ARG A 67 -1.17 -4.69 -24.12
CA ARG A 67 -0.26 -3.67 -24.67
C ARG A 67 1.18 -3.88 -24.22
N ALA A 68 1.40 -4.29 -22.97
CA ALA A 68 2.71 -4.56 -22.41
C ALA A 68 3.40 -5.77 -23.10
N LEU A 69 2.65 -6.84 -23.37
CA LEU A 69 3.12 -8.00 -24.13
C LEU A 69 3.52 -7.58 -25.56
N LYS A 70 2.63 -6.87 -26.26
CA LYS A 70 2.90 -6.37 -27.63
C LYS A 70 4.14 -5.49 -27.68
N ARG A 71 4.36 -4.69 -26.64
CA ARG A 71 5.52 -3.82 -26.54
C ARG A 71 6.78 -4.55 -26.02
N ARG A 72 6.72 -5.83 -25.63
CA ARG A 72 7.81 -6.57 -24.96
C ARG A 72 8.29 -5.94 -23.64
N SER A 73 7.37 -5.33 -22.87
CA SER A 73 7.63 -4.90 -21.48
C SER A 73 7.41 -6.02 -20.46
N LEU A 74 6.57 -7.00 -20.80
CA LEU A 74 6.28 -8.18 -19.99
C LEU A 74 6.42 -9.42 -20.85
N ASP A 75 6.81 -10.53 -20.24
CA ASP A 75 6.65 -11.86 -20.86
C ASP A 75 5.25 -12.43 -20.53
N HIS A 76 4.91 -13.59 -21.10
CA HIS A 76 3.60 -14.22 -20.90
C HIS A 76 3.29 -14.51 -19.42
N SER A 77 4.31 -14.90 -18.63
CA SER A 77 4.15 -15.18 -17.20
C SER A 77 3.93 -13.88 -16.41
N GLY A 78 4.69 -12.84 -16.72
CA GLY A 78 4.59 -11.52 -16.13
C GLY A 78 3.26 -10.86 -16.45
N ALA A 79 2.72 -11.08 -17.65
CA ALA A 79 1.38 -10.61 -18.02
C ALA A 79 0.28 -11.25 -17.16
N LEU A 80 0.36 -12.56 -16.87
CA LEU A 80 -0.59 -13.22 -15.99
C LEU A 80 -0.50 -12.69 -14.55
N GLY A 81 0.72 -12.53 -14.03
CA GLY A 81 0.93 -11.92 -12.71
C GLY A 81 0.40 -10.47 -12.66
N ALA A 82 0.67 -9.67 -13.69
CA ALA A 82 0.26 -8.28 -13.75
C ALA A 82 -1.27 -8.13 -13.91
N LEU A 83 -1.93 -9.07 -14.59
CA LEU A 83 -3.39 -9.15 -14.64
C LEU A 83 -3.98 -9.33 -13.24
N LEU A 84 -3.45 -10.28 -12.46
CA LEU A 84 -3.94 -10.56 -11.11
C LEU A 84 -3.70 -9.37 -10.17
N VAL A 85 -2.47 -8.86 -10.12
CA VAL A 85 -2.10 -7.71 -9.30
C VAL A 85 -2.93 -6.48 -9.69
N GLY A 86 -3.04 -6.19 -10.99
CA GLY A 86 -3.84 -5.08 -11.50
C GLY A 86 -5.32 -5.20 -11.15
N PHE A 87 -5.90 -6.40 -11.29
CA PHE A 87 -7.28 -6.67 -10.93
C PHE A 87 -7.53 -6.42 -9.44
N ILE A 88 -6.72 -6.99 -8.55
CA ILE A 88 -6.88 -6.86 -7.09
C ILE A 88 -6.75 -5.39 -6.66
N LEU A 89 -5.72 -4.68 -7.13
CA LEU A 89 -5.52 -3.28 -6.76
C LEU A 89 -6.65 -2.38 -7.27
N THR A 90 -7.14 -2.62 -8.49
CA THR A 90 -8.29 -1.87 -9.06
C THR A 90 -9.57 -2.15 -8.29
N MET A 91 -9.79 -3.41 -7.90
CA MET A 91 -10.95 -3.81 -7.09
C MET A 91 -10.91 -3.18 -5.71
N ALA A 92 -9.74 -3.09 -5.08
CA ALA A 92 -9.59 -2.55 -3.73
C ALA A 92 -9.82 -1.03 -3.69
N ASN A 93 -9.01 -0.27 -4.42
CA ASN A 93 -9.06 1.19 -4.42
C ASN A 93 -8.37 1.72 -5.70
N MET A 94 -9.07 2.58 -6.44
CA MET A 94 -8.55 3.16 -7.69
C MET A 94 -7.26 3.96 -7.49
N SER A 95 -7.03 4.51 -6.30
CA SER A 95 -5.77 5.18 -5.97
C SER A 95 -4.59 4.20 -5.90
N PHE A 96 -4.80 2.97 -5.42
CA PHE A 96 -3.79 1.90 -5.43
C PHE A 96 -3.41 1.54 -6.86
N PHE A 97 -4.42 1.35 -7.71
CA PHE A 97 -4.21 1.08 -9.12
C PHE A 97 -3.51 2.23 -9.84
N SER A 98 -3.85 3.49 -9.53
CA SER A 98 -3.21 4.66 -10.14
C SER A 98 -1.70 4.75 -9.82
N ALA A 99 -1.30 4.42 -8.58
CA ALA A 99 0.10 4.35 -8.19
C ALA A 99 0.83 3.20 -8.90
N LEU A 100 0.22 2.01 -8.96
CA LEU A 100 0.76 0.87 -9.71
C LEU A 100 0.93 1.20 -11.20
N LEU A 101 -0.06 1.89 -11.79
CA LEU A 101 -0.04 2.29 -13.18
C LEU A 101 1.09 3.30 -13.45
N ALA A 102 1.27 4.28 -12.56
CA ALA A 102 2.35 5.25 -12.64
C ALA A 102 3.72 4.55 -12.56
N PHE A 103 3.91 3.63 -11.60
CA PHE A 103 5.10 2.79 -11.52
C PHE A 103 5.34 2.05 -12.85
N PHE A 104 4.35 1.28 -13.31
CA PHE A 104 4.50 0.43 -14.48
C PHE A 104 4.82 1.23 -15.76
N ILE A 105 4.08 2.31 -16.04
CA ILE A 105 4.25 3.11 -17.25
C ILE A 105 5.58 3.85 -17.23
N THR A 106 5.90 4.53 -16.14
CA THR A 106 7.09 5.38 -16.06
C THR A 106 8.36 4.54 -16.05
N SER A 107 8.40 3.49 -15.23
CA SER A 107 9.54 2.57 -15.18
C SER A 107 9.73 1.85 -16.51
N SER A 108 8.65 1.41 -17.18
CA SER A 108 8.78 0.77 -18.51
C SER A 108 9.29 1.73 -19.59
N LYS A 109 8.99 3.04 -19.49
CA LYS A 109 9.58 4.06 -20.38
C LYS A 109 11.07 4.24 -20.08
N LEU A 110 11.46 4.30 -18.81
CA LEU A 110 12.85 4.45 -18.40
C LEU A 110 13.70 3.24 -18.79
N THR A 111 13.22 2.02 -18.63
CA THR A 111 13.93 0.81 -19.06
C THR A 111 14.22 0.80 -20.56
N ARG A 112 13.36 1.41 -21.38
CA ARG A 112 13.58 1.57 -22.83
C ARG A 112 14.47 2.75 -23.20
N TRP A 113 14.64 3.70 -22.30
CA TRP A 113 15.41 4.88 -22.57
C TRP A 113 16.90 4.55 -22.57
N LYS A 114 17.60 4.93 -23.64
CA LYS A 114 19.05 4.70 -23.86
C LYS A 114 19.50 3.23 -23.70
N GLN A 115 18.71 2.30 -24.25
CA GLN A 115 19.01 0.86 -24.23
C GLN A 115 20.40 0.47 -24.75
N GLU A 116 20.90 1.13 -25.80
CA GLU A 116 22.23 0.88 -26.36
C GLU A 116 23.38 1.13 -25.36
N VAL A 117 23.20 2.11 -24.46
CA VAL A 117 24.17 2.39 -23.40
C VAL A 117 24.06 1.33 -22.31
N LYS A 118 22.83 0.96 -21.92
CA LYS A 118 22.55 -0.03 -20.87
C LYS A 118 23.07 -1.42 -21.24
N LYS A 119 22.92 -1.83 -22.50
CA LYS A 119 23.47 -3.09 -23.03
C LYS A 119 25.00 -3.20 -22.89
N LYS A 120 25.70 -2.06 -22.94
CA LYS A 120 27.17 -2.02 -22.74
C LYS A 120 27.57 -2.05 -21.27
N LEU A 121 26.71 -1.61 -20.36
CA LEU A 121 27.01 -1.51 -18.93
C LEU A 121 26.60 -2.76 -18.15
N ASP A 122 25.45 -3.34 -18.50
CA ASP A 122 24.85 -4.46 -17.79
C ASP A 122 25.19 -5.80 -18.50
N SER A 123 25.54 -6.83 -17.73
CA SER A 123 25.75 -8.19 -18.24
C SER A 123 24.42 -8.93 -18.44
N ASP A 124 23.41 -8.61 -17.65
CA ASP A 124 22.15 -9.33 -17.55
C ASP A 124 21.02 -8.62 -18.31
N TYR A 125 21.38 -7.71 -19.22
CA TYR A 125 20.45 -6.89 -19.98
C TYR A 125 19.47 -7.74 -20.80
N LYS A 126 18.17 -7.51 -20.59
CA LYS A 126 17.09 -8.12 -21.37
C LYS A 126 16.51 -7.12 -22.37
N GLU A 127 16.41 -7.54 -23.63
CA GLU A 127 15.84 -6.69 -24.68
C GLU A 127 14.38 -6.30 -24.36
N GLY A 128 14.10 -4.99 -24.37
CA GLY A 128 12.79 -4.46 -24.00
C GLY A 128 12.49 -4.40 -22.50
N GLY A 129 13.38 -4.94 -21.65
CA GLY A 129 13.18 -4.97 -20.20
C GLY A 129 12.04 -5.89 -19.76
N GLN A 130 11.88 -7.04 -20.43
CA GLN A 130 10.79 -7.98 -20.17
C GLN A 130 10.80 -8.45 -18.72
N ARG A 131 9.75 -8.09 -17.97
CA ARG A 131 9.54 -8.57 -16.60
C ARG A 131 8.75 -9.88 -16.60
N ASN A 132 9.21 -10.84 -15.80
CA ASN A 132 8.56 -12.12 -15.60
C ASN A 132 7.62 -12.09 -14.38
N TRP A 133 6.89 -13.19 -14.14
CA TRP A 133 5.97 -13.26 -12.99
C TRP A 133 6.67 -13.07 -11.65
N VAL A 134 7.93 -13.51 -11.50
CA VAL A 134 8.71 -13.36 -10.26
C VAL A 134 8.95 -11.88 -9.97
N GLN A 135 9.36 -11.10 -10.97
CA GLN A 135 9.53 -9.64 -10.82
C GLN A 135 8.23 -8.94 -10.51
N VAL A 136 7.12 -9.38 -11.10
CA VAL A 136 5.80 -8.82 -10.79
C VAL A 136 5.38 -9.18 -9.36
N PHE A 137 5.66 -10.39 -8.89
CA PHE A 137 5.39 -10.82 -7.53
C PHE A 137 6.25 -10.09 -6.49
N CYS A 138 7.56 -9.96 -6.72
CA CYS A 138 8.45 -9.31 -5.77
C CYS A 138 8.16 -7.81 -5.60
N ASN A 139 7.79 -7.10 -6.68
CA ASN A 139 7.46 -5.68 -6.62
C ASN A 139 5.96 -5.42 -6.31
N GLY A 140 5.07 -6.34 -6.70
CA GLY A 140 3.62 -6.17 -6.61
C GLY A 140 2.92 -6.98 -5.52
N GLY A 141 3.60 -7.97 -4.95
CA GLY A 141 3.05 -8.90 -3.95
C GLY A 141 2.66 -8.21 -2.65
N VAL A 142 3.59 -7.45 -2.05
CA VAL A 142 3.31 -6.68 -0.81
C VAL A 142 2.17 -5.68 -1.01
N PRO A 143 2.14 -4.85 -2.08
CA PRO A 143 0.97 -4.03 -2.41
C PRO A 143 -0.33 -4.84 -2.55
N THR A 144 -0.28 -6.02 -3.17
CA THR A 144 -1.46 -6.87 -3.40
C THR A 144 -2.01 -7.43 -2.10
N GLU A 145 -1.13 -7.90 -1.21
CA GLU A 145 -1.50 -8.37 0.12
C GLU A 145 -2.16 -7.25 0.93
N LEU A 146 -1.56 -6.06 0.95
CA LEU A 146 -2.13 -4.89 1.63
C LEU A 146 -3.47 -4.46 1.03
N ALA A 147 -3.65 -4.57 -0.28
CA ALA A 147 -4.93 -4.31 -0.95
C ALA A 147 -6.02 -5.32 -0.56
N LEU A 148 -5.67 -6.59 -0.41
CA LEU A 148 -6.59 -7.62 0.11
C LEU A 148 -6.97 -7.35 1.56
N LEU A 149 -6.00 -7.04 2.42
CA LEU A 149 -6.25 -6.67 3.82
C LEU A 149 -7.13 -5.43 3.94
N TYR A 150 -6.89 -4.41 3.11
CA TYR A 150 -7.74 -3.22 3.01
C TYR A 150 -9.18 -3.60 2.64
N MET A 151 -9.40 -4.45 1.63
CA MET A 151 -10.74 -4.89 1.27
C MET A 151 -11.43 -5.71 2.37
N ILE A 152 -10.67 -6.47 3.17
CA ILE A 152 -11.23 -7.21 4.31
C ILE A 152 -11.65 -6.26 5.43
N GLU A 153 -10.84 -5.23 5.71
CA GLU A 153 -11.06 -4.29 6.82
C GLU A 153 -12.20 -3.31 6.51
N VAL A 154 -12.18 -2.67 5.34
CA VAL A 154 -13.08 -1.53 5.01
C VAL A 154 -13.92 -1.75 3.76
N GLY A 155 -13.71 -2.86 3.05
CA GLY A 155 -14.37 -3.13 1.79
C GLY A 155 -13.73 -2.41 0.59
N PRO A 156 -14.14 -2.76 -0.64
CA PRO A 156 -13.69 -2.08 -1.85
C PRO A 156 -14.30 -0.68 -1.92
N GLY A 157 -13.45 0.34 -1.98
CA GLY A 157 -13.91 1.73 -2.03
C GLY A 157 -12.77 2.72 -1.97
N GLU A 158 -12.99 3.91 -2.53
CA GLU A 158 -12.11 5.06 -2.39
C GLU A 158 -12.34 5.73 -1.04
N MET A 159 -11.26 5.94 -0.31
CA MET A 159 -11.30 6.56 1.01
C MET A 159 -10.09 7.49 1.17
N PRO A 160 -10.26 8.65 1.84
CA PRO A 160 -9.14 9.50 2.20
C PRO A 160 -8.27 8.85 3.29
N VAL A 161 -6.99 9.20 3.31
CA VAL A 161 -6.10 8.86 4.43
C VAL A 161 -6.46 9.78 5.59
N ASP A 162 -7.15 9.23 6.59
CA ASP A 162 -7.66 9.94 7.77
C ASP A 162 -7.36 9.08 9.00
N PHE A 163 -6.31 9.46 9.74
CA PHE A 163 -5.88 8.74 10.94
C PHE A 163 -6.86 8.92 12.12
N GLY A 164 -7.71 9.95 12.11
CA GLY A 164 -8.70 10.17 13.17
C GLY A 164 -9.91 9.24 13.06
N LYS A 165 -10.37 8.96 11.83
CA LYS A 165 -11.54 8.12 11.59
C LYS A 165 -11.18 6.66 11.29
N GLN A 166 -10.14 6.44 10.49
CA GLN A 166 -9.83 5.15 9.86
C GLN A 166 -8.33 4.86 9.98
N TYR A 167 -7.86 4.71 11.22
CA TYR A 167 -6.44 4.58 11.56
C TYR A 167 -5.77 3.39 10.86
N SER A 168 -6.30 2.16 11.03
CA SER A 168 -5.73 0.94 10.43
C SER A 168 -5.65 1.03 8.90
N ALA A 169 -6.74 1.42 8.25
CA ALA A 169 -6.83 1.46 6.80
C ALA A 169 -5.96 2.58 6.19
N SER A 170 -5.82 3.71 6.89
CA SER A 170 -4.89 4.78 6.50
C SER A 170 -3.44 4.30 6.49
N TRP A 171 -3.04 3.46 7.46
CA TRP A 171 -1.72 2.83 7.45
C TRP A 171 -1.56 1.80 6.33
N MET A 172 -2.59 1.03 6.00
CA MET A 172 -2.57 0.13 4.84
C MET A 172 -2.39 0.92 3.53
N CYS A 173 -3.10 2.04 3.37
CA CYS A 173 -2.96 2.95 2.23
C CYS A 173 -1.53 3.48 2.08
N LEU A 174 -0.95 4.02 3.16
CA LEU A 174 0.42 4.54 3.12
C LEU A 174 1.44 3.43 2.92
N SER A 175 1.28 2.27 3.57
CA SER A 175 2.19 1.13 3.41
C SER A 175 2.18 0.62 1.97
N LEU A 176 1.00 0.53 1.33
CA LEU A 176 0.88 0.14 -0.07
C LEU A 176 1.58 1.14 -0.99
N LEU A 177 1.34 2.43 -0.78
CA LEU A 177 2.04 3.48 -1.51
C LEU A 177 3.55 3.43 -1.29
N GLY A 178 3.99 3.17 -0.05
CA GLY A 178 5.38 3.06 0.33
C GLY A 178 6.10 1.91 -0.37
N ALA A 179 5.46 0.74 -0.47
CA ALA A 179 5.98 -0.40 -1.25
C ALA A 179 6.14 -0.03 -2.72
N LEU A 180 5.10 0.52 -3.35
CA LEU A 180 5.15 0.91 -4.76
C LEU A 180 6.18 2.02 -5.01
N ALA A 181 6.30 2.98 -4.10
CA ALA A 181 7.29 4.04 -4.15
C ALA A 181 8.71 3.49 -4.01
N CYS A 182 8.95 2.56 -3.08
CA CYS A 182 10.22 1.85 -2.93
C CYS A 182 10.64 1.18 -4.24
N SER A 183 9.79 0.31 -4.81
CA SER A 183 10.10 -0.37 -6.07
C SER A 183 10.26 0.61 -7.25
N THR A 184 9.48 1.70 -7.28
CA THR A 184 9.61 2.73 -8.32
C THR A 184 10.92 3.48 -8.19
N GLY A 185 11.27 3.90 -6.97
CA GLY A 185 12.47 4.65 -6.68
C GLY A 185 13.73 3.85 -7.00
N ASP A 186 13.74 2.57 -6.66
CA ASP A 186 14.82 1.66 -7.03
C ASP A 186 14.96 1.50 -8.55
N THR A 187 13.83 1.27 -9.25
CA THR A 187 13.85 1.15 -10.70
C THR A 187 14.34 2.44 -11.37
N TRP A 188 13.92 3.61 -10.88
CA TRP A 188 14.37 4.88 -11.44
C TRP A 188 15.87 5.14 -11.17
N ALA A 189 16.37 4.81 -9.97
CA ALA A 189 17.80 4.92 -9.67
C ALA A 189 18.66 4.03 -10.57
N SER A 190 18.28 2.76 -10.70
CA SER A 190 19.04 1.78 -11.50
C SER A 190 18.96 2.07 -13.01
N GLU A 191 17.88 2.68 -13.50
CA GLU A 191 17.71 2.98 -14.92
C GLU A 191 18.29 4.35 -15.34
N VAL A 192 18.31 5.32 -14.42
CA VAL A 192 18.79 6.69 -14.69
C VAL A 192 20.24 6.88 -14.24
N GLY A 193 20.60 6.36 -13.07
CA GLY A 193 21.91 6.54 -12.44
C GLY A 193 23.07 6.13 -13.36
N PRO A 194 23.13 4.89 -13.88
CA PRO A 194 24.21 4.43 -14.75
C PRO A 194 24.36 5.22 -16.05
N VAL A 195 23.30 5.89 -16.50
CA VAL A 195 23.23 6.55 -17.81
C VAL A 195 23.53 8.04 -17.73
N LEU A 196 23.14 8.70 -16.63
CA LEU A 196 23.32 10.14 -16.44
C LEU A 196 24.42 10.51 -15.45
N SER A 197 24.81 9.60 -14.56
CA SER A 197 25.87 9.89 -13.59
C SER A 197 27.22 9.99 -14.29
N GLN A 198 27.84 11.16 -14.20
CA GLN A 198 29.22 11.38 -14.63
C GLN A 198 30.24 10.96 -13.56
N THR A 199 29.78 10.78 -12.32
CA THR A 199 30.59 10.32 -11.19
C THR A 199 30.51 8.82 -11.02
N LYS A 200 31.62 8.18 -10.60
CA LYS A 200 31.62 6.77 -10.23
C LYS A 200 30.67 6.52 -9.04
N PRO A 201 29.87 5.44 -9.05
CA PRO A 201 29.05 5.07 -7.91
C PRO A 201 29.89 4.84 -6.66
N ARG A 202 29.29 5.12 -5.50
CA ARG A 202 29.88 4.83 -4.19
C ARG A 202 29.08 3.75 -3.48
N LEU A 203 29.77 2.78 -2.89
CA LEU A 203 29.08 1.70 -2.16
C LEU A 203 28.44 2.28 -0.89
N ILE A 204 27.13 2.10 -0.70
CA ILE A 204 26.39 2.74 0.41
C ILE A 204 26.92 2.39 1.81
N THR A 205 27.55 1.22 1.97
CA THR A 205 28.04 0.73 3.26
C THR A 205 29.43 1.22 3.65
N SER A 206 30.30 1.51 2.68
CA SER A 206 31.71 1.88 2.92
C SER A 206 32.13 3.19 2.26
N TRP A 207 31.25 3.78 1.47
CA TRP A 207 31.44 5.02 0.72
C TRP A 207 32.62 5.04 -0.27
N ARG A 208 33.25 3.89 -0.52
CA ARG A 208 34.30 3.74 -1.52
C ARG A 208 33.74 3.76 -2.93
N GLU A 209 34.50 4.26 -3.88
CA GLU A 209 34.14 4.20 -5.30
C GLU A 209 34.15 2.76 -5.81
N VAL A 210 33.11 2.40 -6.55
CA VAL A 210 32.93 1.07 -7.13
C VAL A 210 32.57 1.18 -8.62
N PRO A 211 32.88 0.16 -9.44
CA PRO A 211 32.46 0.13 -10.84
C PRO A 211 30.94 0.23 -11.00
N THR A 212 30.49 0.83 -12.09
CA THR A 212 29.07 0.88 -12.46
C THR A 212 28.49 -0.53 -12.61
N GLY A 213 27.30 -0.76 -12.06
CA GLY A 213 26.66 -2.07 -12.00
C GLY A 213 26.93 -2.85 -10.70
N THR A 214 27.71 -2.30 -9.77
CA THR A 214 27.88 -2.92 -8.44
C THR A 214 26.61 -2.80 -7.60
N ASN A 215 26.12 -3.92 -7.06
CA ASN A 215 24.96 -3.95 -6.16
C ASN A 215 25.25 -3.11 -4.91
N GLY A 216 24.33 -2.20 -4.58
CA GLY A 216 24.49 -1.22 -3.50
C GLY A 216 25.36 0.01 -3.82
N GLY A 217 25.76 0.17 -5.09
CA GLY A 217 26.42 1.39 -5.57
C GLY A 217 25.41 2.51 -5.81
N VAL A 218 25.54 3.61 -5.06
CA VAL A 218 24.66 4.78 -5.17
C VAL A 218 25.36 5.96 -5.83
N THR A 219 24.58 6.79 -6.54
CA THR A 219 25.04 8.05 -7.15
C THR A 219 24.07 9.18 -6.78
N PRO A 220 24.50 10.45 -6.70
CA PRO A 220 23.60 11.56 -6.43
C PRO A 220 22.44 11.65 -7.44
N VAL A 221 22.73 11.38 -8.71
CA VAL A 221 21.72 11.34 -9.79
C VAL A 221 20.73 10.21 -9.57
N GLY A 222 21.21 9.02 -9.17
CA GLY A 222 20.36 7.89 -8.82
C GLY A 222 19.44 8.21 -7.65
N LEU A 223 19.96 8.78 -6.57
CA LEU A 223 19.16 9.16 -5.40
C LEU A 223 18.08 10.20 -5.74
N LEU A 224 18.41 11.20 -6.56
CA LEU A 224 17.42 12.15 -7.06
C LEU A 224 16.36 11.46 -7.93
N ALA A 225 16.77 10.52 -8.78
CA ALA A 225 15.84 9.74 -9.59
C ALA A 225 14.91 8.89 -8.70
N SER A 226 15.40 8.30 -7.61
CA SER A 226 14.56 7.57 -6.64
C SER A 226 13.52 8.46 -5.98
N PHE A 227 13.93 9.65 -5.54
CA PHE A 227 13.03 10.63 -4.97
C PHE A 227 11.93 11.05 -5.96
N LEU A 228 12.31 11.34 -7.22
CA LEU A 228 11.37 11.72 -8.27
C LEU A 228 10.44 10.55 -8.68
N GLY A 229 10.93 9.31 -8.65
CA GLY A 229 10.12 8.12 -8.90
C GLY A 229 9.05 7.93 -7.83
N GLY A 230 9.43 8.04 -6.55
CA GLY A 230 8.50 8.05 -5.42
C GLY A 230 7.49 9.20 -5.49
N LEU A 231 7.95 10.39 -5.88
CA LEU A 231 7.09 11.56 -6.10
C LEU A 231 6.04 11.28 -7.18
N ALA A 232 6.43 10.67 -8.30
CA ALA A 232 5.54 10.38 -9.42
C ALA A 232 4.38 9.46 -9.01
N VAL A 233 4.65 8.40 -8.24
CA VAL A 233 3.58 7.52 -7.74
C VAL A 233 2.73 8.18 -6.66
N GLY A 234 3.33 9.01 -5.80
CA GLY A 234 2.60 9.82 -4.81
C GLY A 234 1.64 10.82 -5.46
N VAL A 235 2.07 11.50 -6.53
CA VAL A 235 1.23 12.40 -7.33
C VAL A 235 0.09 11.64 -8.00
N ALA A 236 0.36 10.45 -8.56
CA ALA A 236 -0.68 9.62 -9.18
C ALA A 236 -1.76 9.23 -8.17
N TYR A 237 -1.34 8.75 -6.98
CA TYR A 237 -2.24 8.42 -5.89
C TYR A 237 -3.08 9.63 -5.47
N TYR A 238 -2.43 10.77 -5.18
CA TYR A 238 -3.09 11.99 -4.73
C TYR A 238 -4.06 12.55 -5.78
N THR A 239 -3.70 12.50 -7.06
CA THR A 239 -4.59 12.92 -8.15
C THR A 239 -5.83 12.03 -8.21
N SER A 240 -5.66 10.70 -8.05
CA SER A 240 -6.80 9.79 -7.98
C SER A 240 -7.72 10.09 -6.80
N GLN A 241 -7.17 10.47 -5.65
CA GLN A 241 -7.95 10.87 -4.47
C GLN A 241 -8.81 12.11 -4.77
N ILE A 242 -8.22 13.14 -5.38
CA ILE A 242 -8.96 14.35 -5.79
C ILE A 242 -10.12 14.03 -6.74
N LEU A 243 -9.91 13.10 -7.67
CA LEU A 243 -10.89 12.81 -8.72
C LEU A 243 -12.02 11.88 -8.27
N LEU A 244 -11.76 10.96 -7.34
CA LEU A 244 -12.64 9.83 -7.06
C LEU A 244 -13.20 9.79 -5.63
N VAL A 245 -12.57 10.47 -4.66
CA VAL A 245 -13.07 10.52 -3.28
C VAL A 245 -14.10 11.64 -3.14
N ARG A 246 -15.34 11.27 -2.80
CA ARG A 246 -16.49 12.20 -2.72
C ARG A 246 -16.36 13.19 -1.55
N ASP A 247 -15.96 12.71 -0.39
CA ASP A 247 -15.95 13.48 0.85
C ASP A 247 -14.57 14.01 1.24
N LEU A 248 -13.70 14.22 0.24
CA LEU A 248 -12.32 14.65 0.45
C LEU A 248 -12.21 15.99 1.21
N HIS A 249 -13.20 16.87 1.00
CA HIS A 249 -13.29 18.19 1.65
C HIS A 249 -13.55 18.11 3.17
N LEU A 250 -14.01 16.96 3.68
CA LEU A 250 -14.25 16.71 5.11
C LEU A 250 -13.09 15.98 5.80
N ALA A 251 -12.06 15.64 5.03
CA ALA A 251 -10.87 14.94 5.51
C ALA A 251 -9.70 15.92 5.67
N ASP A 252 -8.68 15.48 6.40
CA ASP A 252 -7.43 16.22 6.52
C ASP A 252 -6.77 16.43 5.14
N PRO A 253 -5.91 17.46 4.98
CA PRO A 253 -5.22 17.72 3.71
C PRO A 253 -4.43 16.50 3.25
N GLN A 254 -4.72 16.00 2.04
CA GLN A 254 -4.11 14.77 1.50
C GLN A 254 -2.78 15.01 0.73
N TRP A 255 -2.37 16.27 0.53
CA TRP A 255 -1.10 16.59 -0.15
C TRP A 255 0.16 15.96 0.50
N PRO A 256 0.24 15.67 1.83
CA PRO A 256 1.40 15.01 2.42
C PRO A 256 1.69 13.62 1.84
N ILE A 257 0.69 12.96 1.24
CA ILE A 257 0.85 11.68 0.53
C ILE A 257 1.92 11.78 -0.56
N VAL A 258 2.00 12.92 -1.25
CA VAL A 258 2.97 13.14 -2.32
C VAL A 258 4.40 13.19 -1.77
N VAL A 259 4.59 13.91 -0.65
CA VAL A 259 5.89 14.00 0.03
C VAL A 259 6.28 12.65 0.62
N TYR A 260 5.33 11.94 1.23
CA TYR A 260 5.55 10.59 1.73
C TYR A 260 6.00 9.65 0.61
N GLY A 261 5.34 9.65 -0.55
CA GLY A 261 5.74 8.86 -1.71
C GLY A 261 7.18 9.17 -2.15
N ALA A 262 7.56 10.44 -2.24
CA ALA A 262 8.92 10.85 -2.61
C ALA A 262 9.97 10.35 -1.60
N MET A 263 9.70 10.49 -0.30
CA MET A 263 10.58 10.01 0.76
C MET A 263 10.65 8.49 0.81
N ALA A 264 9.53 7.79 0.63
CA ALA A 264 9.48 6.33 0.59
C ALA A 264 10.26 5.77 -0.60
N GLY A 265 10.21 6.43 -1.77
CA GLY A 265 11.03 6.04 -2.93
C GLY A 265 12.53 6.22 -2.69
N LEU A 266 12.93 7.34 -2.06
CA LEU A 266 14.33 7.59 -1.71
C LEU A 266 14.83 6.60 -0.65
N VAL A 267 14.14 6.51 0.48
CA VAL A 267 14.55 5.65 1.61
C VAL A 267 14.47 4.18 1.21
N GLY A 268 13.43 3.78 0.50
CA GLY A 268 13.26 2.41 0.00
C GLY A 268 14.41 1.98 -0.91
N SER A 269 14.80 2.81 -1.88
CA SER A 269 15.96 2.52 -2.76
C SER A 269 17.29 2.51 -2.01
N MET A 270 17.44 3.34 -0.97
CA MET A 270 18.63 3.27 -0.10
C MET A 270 18.67 1.98 0.70
N LEU A 271 17.52 1.51 1.23
CA LEU A 271 17.42 0.22 1.91
C LEU A 271 17.75 -0.92 0.96
N ASP A 272 17.23 -0.88 -0.26
CA ASP A 272 17.55 -1.83 -1.33
C ASP A 272 19.07 -1.89 -1.58
N SER A 273 19.70 -0.73 -1.73
CA SER A 273 21.15 -0.62 -1.90
C SER A 273 21.94 -1.17 -0.70
N VAL A 274 21.46 -0.98 0.53
CA VAL A 274 22.11 -1.55 1.73
C VAL A 274 21.99 -3.06 1.72
N LEU A 275 20.80 -3.60 1.44
CA LEU A 275 20.57 -5.04 1.35
C LEU A 275 21.40 -5.66 0.22
N GLY A 276 21.46 -5.01 -0.95
CA GLY A 276 22.27 -5.44 -2.07
C GLY A 276 23.76 -5.49 -1.73
N ALA A 277 24.30 -4.45 -1.09
CA ALA A 277 25.70 -4.42 -0.67
C ALA A 277 26.09 -5.56 0.30
N HIS A 278 25.14 -6.08 1.10
CA HIS A 278 25.38 -7.14 2.07
C HIS A 278 25.07 -8.55 1.53
N TRP A 279 23.96 -8.69 0.79
CA TRP A 279 23.33 -9.98 0.48
C TRP A 279 23.18 -10.27 -1.01
N GLN A 280 23.59 -9.39 -1.90
CA GLN A 280 23.74 -9.68 -3.34
C GLN A 280 25.21 -9.70 -3.72
N TYR A 281 25.65 -10.76 -4.36
CA TYR A 281 27.02 -10.85 -4.85
C TYR A 281 27.27 -9.84 -5.98
N SER A 282 28.41 -9.15 -5.95
CA SER A 282 28.95 -8.43 -7.10
C SER A 282 30.43 -8.72 -7.25
N GLY A 283 30.83 -9.18 -8.44
CA GLY A 283 32.22 -9.42 -8.84
C GLY A 283 32.55 -8.70 -10.13
N TYR A 284 33.79 -8.27 -10.32
CA TYR A 284 34.26 -7.74 -11.60
C TYR A 284 34.91 -8.86 -12.41
N ASP A 285 34.39 -9.16 -13.60
CA ASP A 285 35.01 -10.12 -14.51
C ASP A 285 35.91 -9.38 -15.51
N ALA A 286 37.23 -9.63 -15.43
CA ALA A 286 38.20 -9.00 -16.31
C ALA A 286 38.09 -9.46 -17.78
N SER A 287 37.53 -10.65 -18.03
CA SER A 287 37.33 -11.17 -19.40
C SER A 287 36.17 -10.49 -20.12
N VAL A 288 35.11 -10.15 -19.38
CA VAL A 288 33.91 -9.47 -19.90
C VAL A 288 34.03 -7.95 -19.77
N GLY A 289 34.88 -7.45 -18.86
CA GLY A 289 35.07 -6.03 -18.59
C GLY A 289 33.90 -5.40 -17.82
N LYS A 290 33.05 -6.20 -17.17
CA LYS A 290 31.80 -5.78 -16.51
C LYS A 290 31.69 -6.33 -15.09
N VAL A 291 30.80 -5.72 -14.31
CA VAL A 291 30.34 -6.31 -13.04
C VAL A 291 29.34 -7.42 -13.36
N VAL A 292 29.49 -8.56 -12.67
CA VAL A 292 28.66 -9.75 -12.80
C VAL A 292 28.12 -10.19 -11.43
N ASN A 293 27.01 -10.91 -11.46
CA ASN A 293 26.27 -11.36 -10.27
C ASN A 293 26.59 -12.82 -9.86
N TYR A 294 27.60 -13.45 -10.48
CA TYR A 294 28.00 -14.84 -10.21
C TYR A 294 29.49 -14.95 -9.88
N GLU A 295 29.84 -16.00 -9.11
CA GLU A 295 31.23 -16.35 -8.81
C GLU A 295 31.82 -17.22 -9.93
N SER A 296 32.98 -16.82 -10.43
CA SER A 296 33.78 -17.55 -11.42
C SER A 296 35.28 -17.36 -11.13
N VAL A 297 36.13 -18.22 -11.69
CA VAL A 297 37.60 -18.17 -11.56
C VAL A 297 38.18 -16.83 -12.07
N THR A 298 37.52 -16.20 -13.04
CA THR A 298 37.90 -14.91 -13.64
C THR A 298 37.36 -13.70 -12.87
N THR A 299 36.49 -13.91 -11.89
CA THR A 299 35.79 -12.82 -11.19
C THR A 299 36.54 -12.40 -9.93
N LYS A 300 36.78 -11.10 -9.80
CA LYS A 300 37.28 -10.49 -8.58
C LYS A 300 36.11 -9.93 -7.78
N ARG A 301 35.79 -10.54 -6.64
CA ARG A 301 34.70 -10.10 -5.75
C ARG A 301 34.88 -8.63 -5.33
N ILE A 302 33.79 -7.86 -5.42
CA ILE A 302 33.69 -6.48 -4.96
C ILE A 302 33.00 -6.44 -3.60
N CYS A 303 31.75 -6.92 -3.51
CA CYS A 303 30.93 -6.89 -2.29
C CYS A 303 29.85 -7.98 -2.26
N GLY A 304 29.14 -8.02 -1.13
CA GLY A 304 28.00 -8.90 -0.88
C GLY A 304 28.31 -10.39 -0.85
N LYS A 305 27.27 -11.19 -0.69
CA LYS A 305 27.30 -12.66 -0.66
C LYS A 305 26.22 -13.17 -1.62
N PRO A 306 26.35 -14.35 -2.23
CA PRO A 306 25.33 -14.90 -3.13
C PRO A 306 24.16 -15.51 -2.33
N ILE A 307 23.49 -14.69 -1.50
CA ILE A 307 22.37 -15.14 -0.65
C ILE A 307 21.04 -14.78 -1.32
N LEU A 308 20.93 -13.56 -1.84
CA LEU A 308 19.75 -13.04 -2.52
C LEU A 308 20.09 -12.60 -3.94
N ASP A 309 19.10 -12.68 -4.82
CA ASP A 309 19.11 -12.08 -6.15
C ASP A 309 18.44 -10.69 -6.14
N ASN A 310 18.30 -10.06 -7.30
CA ASN A 310 17.61 -8.78 -7.44
C ASN A 310 16.16 -8.82 -6.97
N ASN A 311 15.45 -9.90 -7.32
CA ASN A 311 14.03 -10.01 -6.98
C ASN A 311 13.82 -10.18 -5.47
N GLY A 312 14.68 -10.97 -4.81
CA GLY A 312 14.65 -11.16 -3.37
C GLY A 312 14.89 -9.86 -2.62
N VAL A 313 15.90 -9.08 -3.01
CA VAL A 313 16.19 -7.79 -2.35
C VAL A 313 15.05 -6.79 -2.53
N ASN A 314 14.48 -6.67 -3.73
CA ASN A 314 13.30 -5.82 -3.97
C ASN A 314 12.11 -6.18 -3.08
N LEU A 315 11.90 -7.49 -2.85
CA LEU A 315 10.83 -7.97 -1.97
C LEU A 315 11.11 -7.58 -0.52
N PHE A 316 12.32 -7.84 -0.01
CA PHE A 316 12.68 -7.51 1.37
C PHE A 316 12.75 -6.00 1.63
N SER A 317 13.27 -5.20 0.69
CA SER A 317 13.28 -3.73 0.80
C SER A 317 11.87 -3.16 0.87
N SER A 318 10.96 -3.70 0.06
CA SER A 318 9.53 -3.37 0.12
C SER A 318 8.91 -3.74 1.46
N ILE A 319 9.13 -4.98 1.95
CA ILE A 319 8.61 -5.43 3.27
C ILE A 319 9.12 -4.56 4.41
N ILE A 320 10.40 -4.20 4.44
CA ILE A 320 10.97 -3.37 5.50
C ILE A 320 10.39 -1.95 5.44
N THR A 321 10.29 -1.40 4.22
CA THR A 321 9.71 -0.06 4.00
C THR A 321 8.26 -0.01 4.50
N THR A 322 7.43 -1.02 4.20
CA THR A 322 6.04 -1.07 4.68
C THR A 322 5.93 -1.37 6.17
N SER A 323 6.76 -2.27 6.69
CA SER A 323 6.75 -2.63 8.11
C SER A 323 7.11 -1.45 9.00
N SER A 324 7.99 -0.55 8.56
CA SER A 324 8.30 0.68 9.29
C SER A 324 7.05 1.56 9.52
N CYS A 325 6.12 1.55 8.57
CA CYS A 325 4.84 2.25 8.67
C CYS A 325 3.85 1.51 9.57
N LEU A 326 3.74 0.18 9.42
CA LEU A 326 2.85 -0.64 10.25
C LEU A 326 3.31 -0.76 11.71
N LEU A 327 4.60 -0.70 12.01
CA LEU A 327 5.09 -0.68 13.40
C LEU A 327 4.69 0.63 14.10
N HIS A 328 4.60 1.73 13.35
CA HIS A 328 4.07 2.99 13.87
C HIS A 328 2.54 2.91 14.11
N ASP A 329 1.78 2.11 13.34
CA ASP A 329 0.39 1.76 13.64
C ASP A 329 0.27 1.09 15.01
N CYS A 330 1.02 0.00 15.22
CA CYS A 330 0.94 -0.82 16.43
C CYS A 330 1.36 -0.05 17.70
N GLY A 331 2.48 0.68 17.63
CA GLY A 331 2.98 1.45 18.77
C GLY A 331 2.09 2.63 19.18
N ASN A 332 1.23 3.13 18.28
CA ASN A 332 0.30 4.21 18.61
C ASN A 332 -1.08 3.70 19.05
N LYS A 333 -1.55 2.55 18.52
CA LYS A 333 -2.76 1.88 19.02
C LYS A 333 -2.66 1.55 20.51
N ASP A 334 -1.47 1.13 20.95
CA ASP A 334 -1.21 0.87 22.37
C ASP A 334 -1.25 2.16 23.21
N LYS A 335 -0.76 3.28 22.66
CA LYS A 335 -0.83 4.60 23.30
C LYS A 335 -2.26 5.14 23.36
N GLU A 336 -3.05 4.99 22.31
CA GLU A 336 -4.47 5.39 22.29
C GLU A 336 -5.33 4.55 23.23
N LYS A 337 -5.13 3.22 23.26
CA LYS A 337 -5.79 2.35 24.24
C LYS A 337 -5.39 2.73 25.67
N MET A 338 -4.12 3.04 25.91
CA MET A 338 -3.65 3.48 27.23
C MET A 338 -4.16 4.87 27.61
N SER A 339 -4.28 5.79 26.64
CA SER A 339 -4.83 7.14 26.85
C SER A 339 -6.34 7.11 27.12
N SER A 340 -7.09 6.34 26.33
CA SER A 340 -8.53 6.12 26.52
C SER A 340 -8.82 5.42 27.85
N GLY A 341 -7.99 4.46 28.24
CA GLY A 341 -8.04 3.82 29.56
C GLY A 341 -7.79 4.82 30.70
N LYS A 342 -6.80 5.71 30.56
CA LYS A 342 -6.53 6.78 31.53
C LYS A 342 -7.65 7.83 31.59
N ALA A 343 -8.27 8.17 30.46
CA ALA A 343 -9.39 9.10 30.39
C ALA A 343 -10.65 8.52 31.06
N LEU A 344 -10.94 7.24 30.84
CA LEU A 344 -12.01 6.51 31.54
C LEU A 344 -11.74 6.41 33.05
N GLN A 345 -10.49 6.12 33.44
CA GLN A 345 -10.09 6.10 34.85
C GLN A 345 -10.22 7.48 35.51
N SER A 346 -9.87 8.55 34.79
CA SER A 346 -10.00 9.94 35.27
C SER A 346 -11.46 10.36 35.42
N MET A 347 -12.33 10.04 34.45
CA MET A 347 -13.78 10.26 34.57
C MET A 347 -14.40 9.47 35.72
N TYR A 348 -14.00 8.20 35.90
CA TYR A 348 -14.47 7.38 37.02
C TYR A 348 -14.02 7.96 38.38
N THR A 349 -12.78 8.46 38.45
CA THR A 349 -12.24 9.10 39.66
C THR A 349 -12.94 10.43 39.97
N HIS A 350 -13.27 11.23 38.95
CA HIS A 350 -14.06 12.46 39.12
C HIS A 350 -15.52 12.20 39.51
N LEU A 351 -16.14 11.13 39.01
CA LEU A 351 -17.49 10.73 39.42
C LEU A 351 -17.56 10.23 40.86
N ASN A 352 -16.49 9.59 41.36
CA ASN A 352 -16.40 9.09 42.74
C ASN A 352 -15.87 10.11 43.76
N GLN A 353 -15.53 11.34 43.34
CA GLN A 353 -15.13 12.44 44.23
C GLN A 353 -16.27 13.38 44.62
N GLN A 354 -17.53 13.03 44.36
CA GLN A 354 -18.64 13.79 44.92
C GLN A 354 -18.73 13.57 46.45
N PRO A 355 -18.80 14.64 47.26
CA PRO A 355 -18.92 14.51 48.71
C PRO A 355 -20.24 13.81 49.08
N PRO A 356 -20.32 13.14 50.24
CA PRO A 356 -21.54 12.45 50.67
C PRO A 356 -22.68 13.47 50.72
N THR A 357 -23.70 13.25 49.89
CA THR A 357 -24.90 14.10 49.89
C THR A 357 -25.65 13.96 51.21
N PRO A 358 -26.09 15.05 51.85
CA PRO A 358 -26.85 14.97 53.08
C PRO A 358 -28.32 14.60 52.80
N SER A 359 -28.77 13.54 53.47
CA SER A 359 -30.14 13.20 53.87
C SER A 359 -31.24 13.04 52.79
N LEU A 360 -32.02 11.98 52.96
CA LEU A 360 -33.12 11.49 52.12
C LEU A 360 -34.32 12.45 51.90
N ALA A 361 -34.30 13.70 52.37
CA ALA A 361 -35.51 14.55 52.41
C ALA A 361 -35.78 15.37 51.13
N LYS A 362 -34.88 15.41 50.14
CA LYS A 362 -35.04 16.25 48.92
C LYS A 362 -35.39 15.51 47.63
N ARG A 363 -35.47 14.17 47.65
CA ARG A 363 -35.81 13.37 46.44
C ARG A 363 -37.27 13.41 46.02
N LYS A 364 -38.19 13.92 46.85
CA LYS A 364 -39.63 13.98 46.52
C LYS A 364 -40.10 15.27 45.84
N LYS A 365 -39.24 16.26 45.58
CA LYS A 365 -39.66 17.56 45.00
C LYS A 365 -39.09 17.91 43.62
N ILE A 366 -38.28 17.03 43.01
CA ILE A 366 -37.70 17.24 41.67
C ILE A 366 -38.26 16.23 40.64
N GLN A 367 -39.04 15.25 41.07
CA GLN A 367 -39.64 14.25 40.17
C GLN A 367 -40.99 14.69 39.55
N GLU A 368 -41.38 15.95 39.70
CA GLU A 368 -42.68 16.47 39.24
C GLU A 368 -42.60 17.73 38.34
N LYS A 369 -41.39 18.19 37.97
CA LYS A 369 -41.21 19.33 37.04
C LYS A 369 -39.96 19.20 36.15
N SER A 370 -40.00 18.30 35.17
CA SER A 370 -39.23 18.44 33.92
C SER A 370 -39.70 17.43 32.88
N GLU A 371 -40.94 17.59 32.43
CA GLU A 371 -41.41 17.01 31.18
C GLU A 371 -41.05 18.00 30.05
N ILE A 372 -39.75 18.11 29.72
CA ILE A 372 -39.28 18.87 28.55
C ILE A 372 -38.10 18.12 27.90
N ARG A 373 -38.36 17.66 26.67
CA ARG A 373 -37.48 17.04 25.66
C ARG A 373 -35.98 17.39 25.74
N SER A 374 -35.13 16.36 25.72
CA SER A 374 -33.73 16.43 25.28
C SER A 374 -33.52 15.68 23.95
N PRO A 375 -32.86 16.26 22.93
CA PRO A 375 -32.64 15.62 21.64
C PRO A 375 -31.32 14.82 21.63
N THR A 376 -31.29 13.62 22.23
CA THR A 376 -30.11 12.72 22.15
C THR A 376 -30.44 11.23 22.05
N ASP A 377 -31.70 10.85 21.78
CA ASP A 377 -32.12 9.43 21.79
C ASP A 377 -32.01 8.68 20.45
N ASN A 378 -31.47 9.28 19.39
CA ASN A 378 -31.47 8.68 18.05
C ASN A 378 -30.12 8.15 17.51
N VAL A 379 -29.06 8.04 18.34
CA VAL A 379 -27.74 7.55 17.86
C VAL A 379 -27.21 6.38 18.69
N MET A 380 -28.03 5.37 18.95
CA MET A 380 -27.53 4.09 19.49
C MET A 380 -28.35 2.91 18.97
N SER A 381 -27.65 2.00 18.28
CA SER A 381 -28.23 0.75 17.81
C SER A 381 -28.71 -0.11 19.01
N PRO A 382 -29.73 -0.97 18.82
CA PRO A 382 -30.26 -1.83 19.89
C PRO A 382 -29.18 -2.72 20.55
N CYS A 383 -28.16 -3.10 19.78
CA CYS A 383 -27.03 -3.94 20.24
C CYS A 383 -26.16 -3.20 21.29
N THR A 384 -25.88 -1.92 21.06
CA THR A 384 -25.09 -1.09 22.00
C THR A 384 -25.82 -0.88 23.33
N ARG A 385 -27.15 -0.75 23.28
CA ARG A 385 -28.01 -0.66 24.47
C ARG A 385 -28.01 -1.96 25.29
N GLN A 386 -27.97 -3.10 24.62
CA GLN A 386 -27.98 -4.41 25.29
C GLN A 386 -26.63 -4.74 25.93
N LEU A 387 -25.53 -4.38 25.28
CA LEU A 387 -24.17 -4.53 25.82
C LEU A 387 -23.91 -3.65 27.04
N MET A 388 -24.36 -2.39 27.03
CA MET A 388 -24.28 -1.51 28.20
C MET A 388 -25.09 -2.02 29.39
N ARG A 389 -26.30 -2.55 29.16
CA ARG A 389 -27.13 -3.12 30.24
C ARG A 389 -26.52 -4.38 30.85
N LYS A 390 -25.76 -5.15 30.08
CA LYS A 390 -25.04 -6.34 30.56
C LYS A 390 -23.81 -5.95 31.37
N ALA A 391 -23.03 -4.98 30.89
CA ALA A 391 -21.85 -4.45 31.58
C ALA A 391 -22.16 -3.80 32.95
N ILE A 392 -23.34 -3.19 33.11
CA ILE A 392 -23.76 -2.58 34.39
C ILE A 392 -24.20 -3.65 35.41
N LYS A 393 -24.70 -4.81 34.96
CA LYS A 393 -25.12 -5.90 35.85
C LYS A 393 -23.96 -6.74 36.39
N ASP A 394 -22.82 -6.74 35.69
CA ASP A 394 -21.67 -7.59 36.01
C ASP A 394 -20.61 -6.89 36.90
N ILE A 395 -20.92 -5.70 37.47
CA ILE A 395 -20.04 -5.03 38.43
C ILE A 395 -20.13 -5.76 39.78
N PRO A 396 -19.05 -6.39 40.28
CA PRO A 396 -19.07 -7.02 41.59
C PRO A 396 -19.17 -5.95 42.68
N SER A 397 -20.14 -6.09 43.59
CA SER A 397 -20.24 -5.27 44.79
C SER A 397 -19.01 -5.49 45.68
N SER A 398 -18.21 -4.44 45.93
CA SER A 398 -17.05 -4.50 46.83
C SER A 398 -17.45 -4.85 48.27
N PRO A 399 -16.60 -5.56 49.04
CA PRO A 399 -16.89 -5.91 50.42
C PRO A 399 -16.85 -4.68 51.35
N ARG A 400 -17.78 -4.59 52.30
CA ARG A 400 -17.85 -3.51 53.32
C ARG A 400 -16.65 -3.57 54.26
N PRO A 401 -16.05 -2.44 54.69
CA PRO A 401 -15.01 -2.44 55.72
C PRO A 401 -15.61 -2.76 57.10
N ARG A 402 -14.88 -3.57 57.87
CA ARG A 402 -15.10 -3.84 59.30
C ARG A 402 -14.98 -2.53 60.10
N ARG A 403 -15.95 -2.24 60.98
CA ARG A 403 -15.83 -1.18 61.99
C ARG A 403 -14.76 -1.59 63.01
N GLU A 404 -13.71 -0.80 63.15
CA GLU A 404 -12.90 -0.74 64.37
C GLU A 404 -13.66 0.09 65.40
N GLU A 405 -14.09 -0.54 66.50
CA GLU A 405 -14.48 0.17 67.72
C GLU A 405 -13.22 0.61 68.47
N LYS A 406 -13.04 1.92 68.62
CA LYS A 406 -12.13 2.54 69.59
C LYS A 406 -12.86 3.68 70.30
N GLU A 407 -13.18 3.47 71.57
CA GLU A 407 -13.27 4.49 72.63
C GLU A 407 -13.36 3.74 74.00
N ASN A 408 -12.28 3.62 74.76
CA ASN A 408 -11.75 4.49 75.82
C ASN A 408 -12.67 4.73 77.05
N SER A 409 -12.26 4.14 78.19
CA SER A 409 -12.20 4.68 79.55
C SER A 409 -13.49 5.24 80.21
N LYS A 410 -14.10 4.44 81.09
CA LYS A 410 -14.13 4.66 82.55
C LYS A 410 -14.58 3.41 83.30
#